data_AF-A0A2V6XRW9-F1
#
_entry.id   AF-A0A2V6XRW9-F1
#
_cell.length_a   1.000
_cell.length_b   1.000
_cell.length_c   1.000
_cell.angle_alpha   90.00
_cell.angle_beta   90.00
_cell.angle_gamma   90.00
#
_symmetry.space_group_name_H-M   'P 1'
#
loop_
_entity.id
_entity.type
_entity.pdbx_description
1 polymer ?
#
loop_
_entity_poly.entity_id
_entity_poly.type
_entity_poly.pdbx_seq_one_letter_code
_entity_poly.pdbx_strand_id
1 'polypeptide(L)'
;MEFAIARDPTDPRHVNPPPFPPDRRVLDIGCGAGQTLITCYGDRRAFGVDVALDALRLGRTLTKRVSFVCAAAERLPFRDGGFDVVIARVSLPYTDFRRSLREIRRVLKPGGFFWAVLHPISVGWNTVDPRKPRTLLRFAYVTLNSLLFHFTGSVAPYRRGRY
;
A
#
# COMPACT_ATOMS: atom_id res chain seq x y z
N MET A 1 18.06 -1.40 4.40
CA MET A 1 17.62 -2.75 3.98
C MET A 1 16.63 -2.68 2.82
N GLU A 2 15.45 -2.04 2.98
CA GLU A 2 14.47 -1.93 1.87
C GLU A 2 14.94 -1.14 0.64
N PHE A 3 15.74 -0.08 0.83
CA PHE A 3 16.32 0.67 -0.28
C PHE A 3 17.27 -0.16 -1.16
N ALA A 4 17.93 -1.18 -0.58
CA ALA A 4 18.80 -2.09 -1.32
C ALA A 4 17.98 -3.11 -2.11
N ILE A 5 16.95 -3.69 -1.47
CA ILE A 5 15.98 -4.59 -2.13
C ILE A 5 15.30 -3.89 -3.30
N ALA A 6 14.88 -2.62 -3.13
CA ALA A 6 14.21 -1.86 -4.17
C ALA A 6 15.11 -1.53 -5.39
N ARG A 7 16.43 -1.61 -5.27
CA ARG A 7 17.39 -1.31 -6.36
C ARG A 7 17.92 -2.55 -7.07
N ASP A 8 17.69 -3.73 -6.51
CA ASP A 8 18.14 -5.00 -7.08
C ASP A 8 16.97 -5.71 -7.79
N PRO A 9 16.87 -5.61 -9.13
CA PRO A 9 15.80 -6.25 -9.87
C PRO A 9 15.84 -7.79 -9.83
N THR A 10 16.91 -8.38 -9.30
CA THR A 10 17.06 -9.83 -9.15
C THR A 10 16.67 -10.35 -7.76
N ASP A 11 16.46 -9.47 -6.77
CA ASP A 11 15.99 -9.90 -5.44
C ASP A 11 14.54 -10.41 -5.56
N PRO A 12 14.21 -11.63 -5.09
CA PRO A 12 12.85 -12.19 -5.20
C PRO A 12 11.79 -11.38 -4.43
N ARG A 13 12.21 -10.44 -3.57
CA ARG A 13 11.33 -9.50 -2.84
C ARG A 13 11.19 -8.16 -3.57
N HIS A 14 11.90 -7.96 -4.68
CA HIS A 14 11.80 -6.78 -5.52
C HIS A 14 10.49 -6.82 -6.31
N VAL A 15 9.42 -6.34 -5.68
CA VAL A 15 8.11 -6.18 -6.30
C VAL A 15 7.85 -4.71 -6.53
N ASN A 16 8.08 -4.27 -7.77
CA ASN A 16 7.80 -2.91 -8.21
C ASN A 16 6.51 -2.85 -9.05
N PRO A 17 5.79 -1.72 -9.00
CA PRO A 17 4.71 -1.48 -9.93
C PRO A 17 5.22 -1.50 -11.38
N PRO A 18 4.36 -1.83 -12.35
CA PRO A 18 4.75 -1.74 -13.75
C PRO A 18 5.11 -0.29 -14.11
N PRO A 19 5.93 -0.07 -15.15
CA PRO A 19 6.18 1.26 -15.65
C PRO A 19 4.88 1.88 -16.17
N PHE A 20 4.64 3.15 -15.84
CA PHE A 20 3.52 3.93 -16.39
C PHE A 20 4.04 5.08 -17.25
N PRO A 21 3.27 5.55 -18.24
CA PRO A 21 3.63 6.72 -19.04
C PRO A 21 4.00 7.94 -18.17
N PRO A 22 5.01 8.74 -18.54
CA PRO A 22 5.60 9.80 -17.70
C PRO A 22 4.63 10.94 -17.33
N ASP A 23 3.57 11.14 -18.11
CA ASP A 23 2.50 12.12 -17.90
C ASP A 23 1.51 11.72 -16.79
N ARG A 24 1.55 10.46 -16.34
CA ARG A 24 0.62 9.94 -15.32
C ARG A 24 0.95 10.48 -13.93
N ARG A 25 -0.07 10.97 -13.22
CA ARG A 25 0.03 11.38 -11.82
C ARG A 25 -0.05 10.15 -10.92
N VAL A 26 1.04 9.88 -10.20
CA VAL A 26 1.19 8.71 -9.33
C VAL A 26 1.11 9.11 -7.85
N LEU A 27 0.32 8.38 -7.07
CA LEU A 27 0.27 8.44 -5.61
C LEU A 27 0.72 7.09 -5.02
N ASP A 28 1.65 7.10 -4.06
CA ASP A 28 2.00 5.94 -3.23
C ASP A 28 1.47 6.14 -1.79
N ILE A 29 0.67 5.18 -1.30
CA ILE A 29 0.04 5.17 0.02
C ILE A 29 0.85 4.28 0.96
N GLY A 30 1.26 4.84 2.09
CA GLY A 30 2.26 4.22 2.98
C GLY A 30 3.64 4.24 2.34
N CYS A 31 4.03 5.39 1.78
CA CYS A 31 5.23 5.49 0.93
C CYS A 31 6.55 5.42 1.72
N GLY A 32 6.52 5.48 3.05
CA GLY A 32 7.72 5.60 3.89
C GLY A 32 8.58 6.80 3.47
N ALA A 33 9.86 6.54 3.17
CA ALA A 33 10.80 7.54 2.66
C ALA A 33 10.73 7.72 1.12
N GLY A 34 9.74 7.10 0.47
CA GLY A 34 9.51 7.20 -0.97
C GLY A 34 10.39 6.25 -1.79
N GLN A 35 10.77 5.09 -1.24
CA GLN A 35 11.65 4.12 -1.91
C GLN A 35 11.15 3.78 -3.32
N THR A 36 9.87 3.41 -3.47
CA THR A 36 9.25 3.18 -4.78
C THR A 36 9.11 4.44 -5.61
N LEU A 37 8.77 5.54 -4.93
CA LEU A 37 8.82 6.92 -5.42
C LEU A 37 10.03 7.16 -6.32
N ILE A 38 11.17 7.03 -5.68
CA ILE A 38 12.47 7.42 -6.17
C ILE A 38 12.98 6.43 -7.21
N THR A 39 12.82 5.13 -6.97
CA THR A 39 13.36 4.12 -7.89
C THR A 39 12.54 3.98 -9.18
N CYS A 40 11.20 4.02 -9.11
CA CYS A 40 10.35 3.73 -10.27
C CYS A 40 9.89 4.99 -11.02
N TYR A 41 9.84 6.13 -10.34
CA TYR A 41 9.24 7.37 -10.85
C TYR A 41 10.10 8.60 -10.54
N GLY A 42 11.40 8.41 -10.31
CA GLY A 42 12.34 9.48 -10.00
C GLY A 42 12.59 10.47 -11.15
N ASP A 43 12.16 10.14 -12.37
CA ASP A 43 12.25 11.00 -13.55
C ASP A 43 11.15 12.07 -13.60
N ARG A 44 10.08 11.91 -12.82
CA ARG A 44 8.88 12.77 -12.85
C ARG A 44 8.48 13.24 -11.45
N ARG A 45 7.48 14.12 -11.37
CA ARG A 45 6.88 14.51 -10.09
C ARG A 45 5.88 13.46 -9.62
N ALA A 46 6.11 12.91 -8.44
CA ALA A 46 5.25 11.90 -7.82
C ALA A 46 4.76 12.36 -6.44
N PHE A 47 3.76 11.66 -5.89
CA PHE A 47 3.13 12.01 -4.62
C PHE A 47 3.19 10.82 -3.66
N GLY A 48 3.56 11.07 -2.41
CA GLY A 48 3.65 10.04 -1.38
C GLY A 48 2.89 10.46 -0.13
N VAL A 49 2.11 9.54 0.44
CA VAL A 49 1.46 9.70 1.74
C VAL A 49 1.96 8.65 2.71
N ASP A 50 2.27 9.07 3.94
CA ASP A 50 2.52 8.17 5.06
C ASP A 50 2.12 8.84 6.39
N VAL A 51 1.90 8.04 7.43
CA VAL A 51 1.72 8.54 8.81
C VAL A 51 3.05 8.71 9.54
N ALA A 52 4.11 8.03 9.09
CA ALA A 52 5.44 8.07 9.66
C ALA A 52 6.18 9.36 9.25
N LEU A 53 5.96 10.43 10.00
CA LEU A 53 6.52 11.75 9.72
C LEU A 53 8.05 11.74 9.55
N ASP A 54 8.78 10.94 10.33
CA ASP A 54 10.24 10.85 10.25
C ASP A 54 10.71 10.18 8.95
N ALA A 55 9.97 9.18 8.45
CA ALA A 55 10.25 8.59 7.15
C ALA A 55 10.05 9.62 6.03
N LEU A 56 8.97 10.42 6.10
CA LEU A 56 8.73 11.52 5.14
C LEU A 56 9.82 12.60 5.21
N ARG A 57 10.33 12.92 6.41
CA ARG A 57 11.44 13.87 6.58
C ARG A 57 12.70 13.34 5.89
N LEU A 58 13.03 12.06 6.08
CA LEU A 58 14.12 11.41 5.36
C LEU A 58 13.90 11.45 3.85
N GLY A 59 12.71 11.08 3.35
CA GLY A 59 12.41 11.12 1.91
C GLY A 59 12.66 12.50 1.27
N ARG A 60 12.35 13.60 1.98
CA ARG A 60 12.58 14.98 1.52
C ARG A 60 14.06 15.38 1.43
N THR A 61 14.96 14.66 2.11
CA THR A 61 16.41 14.84 1.94
C THR A 61 16.93 14.03 0.76
N LEU A 62 16.29 12.89 0.44
CA LEU A 62 16.68 12.01 -0.66
C LEU A 62 16.24 12.50 -2.04
N THR A 63 15.11 13.22 -2.14
CA THR A 63 14.61 13.72 -3.42
C THR A 63 13.79 14.99 -3.28
N LYS A 64 13.81 15.82 -4.32
CA LYS A 64 12.91 16.98 -4.50
C LYS A 64 11.75 16.70 -5.45
N ARG A 65 11.73 15.52 -6.08
CA ARG A 65 10.74 15.15 -7.11
C ARG A 65 9.50 14.46 -6.54
N VAL A 66 9.56 14.02 -5.28
CA VAL A 66 8.40 13.48 -4.56
C VAL A 66 7.79 14.55 -3.65
N SER A 67 6.49 14.77 -3.79
CA SER A 67 5.70 15.60 -2.88
C SER A 67 5.15 14.72 -1.77
N PHE A 68 5.81 14.78 -0.60
CA PHE A 68 5.46 14.00 0.59
C PHE A 68 4.41 14.69 1.44
N VAL A 69 3.39 13.95 1.85
CA VAL A 69 2.26 14.42 2.66
C VAL A 69 2.06 13.51 3.87
N CYS A 70 1.92 14.08 5.06
CA CYS A 70 1.62 13.32 6.27
C CYS A 70 0.11 13.15 6.41
N ALA A 71 -0.40 11.94 6.21
CA ALA A 71 -1.82 11.65 6.31
C ALA A 71 -2.08 10.14 6.49
N ALA A 72 -3.26 9.81 7.03
CA ALA A 72 -3.74 8.44 7.11
C ALA A 72 -4.40 8.03 5.78
N ALA A 73 -4.27 6.76 5.40
CA ALA A 73 -4.85 6.22 4.16
C ALA A 73 -6.39 6.30 4.14
N GLU A 74 -7.00 6.33 5.33
CA GLU A 74 -8.43 6.41 5.58
C GLU A 74 -9.02 7.81 5.33
N ARG A 75 -8.15 8.83 5.17
CA ARG A 75 -8.57 10.20 4.90
C ARG A 75 -7.46 10.96 4.16
N LEU A 76 -7.43 10.80 2.84
CA LEU A 76 -6.42 11.38 1.97
C LEU A 76 -6.71 12.86 1.68
N PRO A 77 -5.75 13.77 1.89
CA PRO A 77 -5.91 15.21 1.65
C PRO A 77 -5.73 15.57 0.17
N PHE A 78 -6.38 14.81 -0.70
CA PHE A 78 -6.36 15.01 -2.15
C PHE A 78 -7.77 15.14 -2.68
N ARG A 79 -7.92 15.87 -3.78
CA ARG A 79 -9.18 15.96 -4.52
C ARG A 79 -9.57 14.62 -5.14
N ASP A 80 -10.86 14.47 -5.39
CA ASP A 80 -11.43 13.36 -6.15
C ASP A 80 -10.84 13.32 -7.57
N GLY A 81 -10.61 12.12 -8.10
CA GLY A 81 -10.04 11.94 -9.44
C GLY A 81 -8.67 12.61 -9.64
N GLY A 82 -7.90 12.80 -8.57
CA GLY A 82 -6.61 13.46 -8.61
C GLY A 82 -5.54 12.66 -9.35
N PHE A 83 -5.58 11.33 -9.27
CA PHE A 83 -4.46 10.48 -9.70
C PHE A 83 -4.85 9.51 -10.80
N ASP A 84 -3.92 9.30 -11.72
CA ASP A 84 -4.05 8.28 -12.75
C ASP A 84 -3.66 6.90 -12.22
N VAL A 85 -2.72 6.88 -11.27
CA VAL A 85 -2.18 5.67 -10.66
C VAL A 85 -2.14 5.83 -9.16
N VAL A 86 -2.65 4.84 -8.43
CA VAL A 86 -2.47 4.71 -6.98
C VAL A 86 -1.74 3.40 -6.68
N ILE A 87 -0.69 3.50 -5.89
CA ILE A 87 0.15 2.40 -5.43
C ILE A 87 -0.05 2.24 -3.92
N ALA A 88 -0.11 1.00 -3.45
CA ALA A 88 -0.05 0.68 -2.02
C ALA A 88 0.82 -0.55 -1.80
N ARG A 89 2.10 -0.33 -1.48
CA ARG A 89 3.03 -1.42 -1.24
C ARG A 89 3.03 -1.79 0.24
N VAL A 90 2.44 -2.93 0.57
CA VAL A 90 2.50 -3.56 1.90
C VAL A 90 1.91 -2.67 3.01
N SER A 91 1.25 -1.57 2.67
CA SER A 91 0.72 -0.59 3.63
C SER A 91 -0.72 -0.89 4.07
N LEU A 92 -1.57 -1.38 3.16
CA LEU A 92 -3.00 -1.61 3.44
C LEU A 92 -3.31 -2.54 4.61
N PRO A 93 -2.55 -3.61 4.89
CA PRO A 93 -2.79 -4.47 6.06
C PRO A 93 -2.76 -3.74 7.41
N TYR A 94 -2.15 -2.55 7.47
CA TYR A 94 -2.00 -1.72 8.66
C TYR A 94 -3.07 -0.62 8.80
N THR A 95 -4.07 -0.61 7.91
CA THR A 95 -5.09 0.45 7.83
C THR A 95 -6.51 -0.12 8.02
N ASP A 96 -7.51 0.73 8.23
CA ASP A 96 -8.91 0.35 7.99
C ASP A 96 -9.11 0.13 6.49
N PHE A 97 -8.94 -1.12 6.07
CA PHE A 97 -8.98 -1.54 4.67
C PHE A 97 -10.21 -1.01 3.90
N ARG A 98 -11.39 -1.00 4.52
CA ARG A 98 -12.63 -0.54 3.85
C ARG A 98 -12.64 0.97 3.66
N ARG A 99 -12.14 1.73 4.63
CA ARG A 99 -12.02 3.20 4.50
C ARG A 99 -10.91 3.56 3.52
N SER A 100 -9.76 2.91 3.60
CA SER A 100 -8.63 3.10 2.69
C SER A 100 -9.03 2.81 1.24
N LEU A 101 -9.73 1.70 0.96
CA LEU A 101 -10.21 1.40 -0.39
C LEU A 101 -11.19 2.45 -0.92
N ARG A 102 -12.03 3.03 -0.06
CA ARG A 102 -12.96 4.10 -0.45
C ARG A 102 -12.20 5.36 -0.85
N GLU A 103 -11.20 5.74 -0.06
CA GLU A 103 -10.34 6.88 -0.38
C GLU A 103 -9.50 6.64 -1.63
N ILE A 104 -8.93 5.44 -1.80
CA ILE A 104 -8.23 5.04 -3.03
C ILE A 104 -9.15 5.22 -4.24
N ARG A 105 -10.37 4.68 -4.17
CA ARG A 105 -11.34 4.83 -5.26
C ARG A 105 -11.72 6.28 -5.51
N ARG A 106 -11.84 7.10 -4.46
CA ARG A 106 -12.18 8.52 -4.57
C ARG A 106 -11.09 9.32 -5.26
N VAL A 107 -9.83 9.15 -4.85
CA VAL A 107 -8.71 9.93 -5.40
C VAL A 107 -8.25 9.45 -6.77
N LEU A 108 -8.62 8.22 -7.16
CA LEU A 108 -8.32 7.67 -8.48
C LEU A 108 -9.29 8.24 -9.53
N LYS A 109 -8.77 8.59 -10.71
CA LYS A 109 -9.60 8.95 -11.86
C LYS A 109 -10.47 7.77 -12.31
N PRO A 110 -11.64 8.02 -12.93
CA PRO A 110 -12.33 6.98 -13.70
C PRO A 110 -11.37 6.36 -14.73
N GLY A 111 -11.26 5.03 -14.75
CA GLY A 111 -10.31 4.31 -15.60
C GLY A 111 -8.84 4.39 -15.16
N GLY A 112 -8.56 4.96 -13.99
CA GLY A 112 -7.23 4.95 -13.39
C GLY A 112 -6.80 3.56 -12.91
N PHE A 113 -5.50 3.40 -12.68
CA PHE A 113 -4.91 2.13 -12.28
C PHE A 113 -4.64 2.09 -10.78
N PHE A 114 -5.03 1.00 -10.13
CA PHE A 114 -4.68 0.72 -8.75
C PHE A 114 -3.79 -0.51 -8.68
N TRP A 115 -2.63 -0.36 -8.05
CA TRP A 115 -1.67 -1.44 -7.83
C TRP A 115 -1.40 -1.59 -6.33
N ALA A 116 -1.47 -2.82 -5.83
CA ALA A 116 -1.14 -3.10 -4.45
C ALA A 116 -0.41 -4.42 -4.31
N VAL A 117 0.50 -4.46 -3.34
CA VAL A 117 1.15 -5.70 -2.90
C VAL A 117 0.82 -5.87 -1.44
N LEU A 118 0.35 -7.06 -1.07
CA LEU A 118 0.13 -7.45 0.31
C LEU A 118 1.27 -8.37 0.75
N HIS A 119 1.44 -8.52 2.07
CA HIS A 119 2.38 -9.50 2.61
C HIS A 119 2.10 -10.89 2.03
N PRO A 120 3.15 -11.69 1.74
CA PRO A 120 2.96 -13.09 1.38
C PRO A 120 2.28 -13.83 2.53
N ILE A 121 1.48 -14.85 2.19
CA ILE A 121 0.75 -15.68 3.15
C ILE A 121 1.66 -16.24 4.26
N SER A 122 2.93 -16.50 3.94
CA SER A 122 3.94 -16.98 4.88
C SER A 122 4.14 -16.04 6.08
N VAL A 123 4.03 -14.73 5.90
CA VAL A 123 4.09 -13.76 7.02
C VAL A 123 2.90 -13.97 7.96
N GLY A 124 1.70 -14.15 7.40
CA GLY A 124 0.51 -14.47 8.19
C GLY A 124 0.68 -15.79 8.96
N TRP A 125 1.21 -16.82 8.32
CA TRP A 125 1.47 -18.12 8.93
C TRP A 125 2.48 -18.03 10.09
N ASN A 126 3.57 -17.28 9.92
CA ASN A 126 4.58 -17.08 10.95
C ASN A 126 4.06 -16.30 12.17
N THR A 127 2.90 -15.63 12.05
CA THR A 127 2.23 -14.97 13.19
C THR A 127 1.22 -15.86 13.91
N VAL A 128 1.00 -17.09 13.45
CA VAL A 128 0.12 -18.06 14.11
C VAL A 128 0.85 -18.64 15.33
N ASP A 129 0.36 -18.30 16.52
CA ASP A 129 0.79 -18.94 17.77
C ASP A 129 -0.08 -20.19 18.01
N PRO A 130 0.49 -21.41 17.97
CA PRO A 130 -0.28 -22.65 18.15
C PRO A 130 -0.92 -22.76 19.53
N ARG A 131 -0.46 -21.98 20.53
CA ARG A 131 -1.05 -21.91 21.86
C ARG A 131 -2.28 -21.00 21.93
N LYS A 132 -2.57 -20.24 20.86
CA LYS A 132 -3.67 -19.28 20.80
C LYS A 132 -4.61 -19.62 19.64
N PRO A 133 -5.66 -20.43 19.83
CA PRO A 133 -6.55 -20.85 18.73
C PRO A 133 -7.21 -19.68 17.98
N ARG A 134 -7.33 -18.51 18.63
CA ARG A 134 -7.80 -17.27 18.00
C ARG A 134 -6.90 -16.77 16.85
N THR A 135 -5.58 -16.99 16.90
CA THR A 135 -4.68 -16.58 15.81
C THR A 135 -4.85 -17.49 14.58
N LEU A 136 -5.07 -18.80 14.80
CA LEU A 136 -5.38 -19.74 13.73
C LEU A 136 -6.71 -19.42 13.05
N LEU A 137 -7.76 -19.16 13.84
CA LEU A 137 -9.07 -18.72 13.33
C LEU A 137 -8.98 -17.42 12.53
N ARG A 138 -8.22 -16.44 13.03
CA ARG A 138 -7.98 -15.18 12.31
C ARG A 138 -7.23 -15.42 11.00
N PHE A 139 -6.21 -16.29 10.99
CA PHE A 139 -5.48 -16.63 9.78
C PHE A 139 -6.37 -17.33 8.75
N ALA A 140 -7.12 -18.36 9.16
CA ALA A 140 -8.09 -19.05 8.30
C ALA A 140 -9.13 -18.06 7.73
N TYR A 141 -9.65 -17.15 8.56
CA TYR A 141 -10.55 -16.10 8.14
C TYR A 141 -9.93 -15.20 7.06
N VAL A 142 -8.70 -14.72 7.26
CA VAL A 142 -8.00 -13.86 6.30
C VAL A 142 -7.78 -14.59 4.99
N THR A 143 -7.31 -15.85 5.03
CA THR A 143 -7.06 -16.66 3.83
C THR A 143 -8.36 -16.91 3.05
N LEU A 144 -9.43 -17.31 3.72
CA LEU A 144 -10.74 -17.50 3.10
C LEU A 144 -11.31 -16.20 2.51
N ASN A 145 -11.14 -15.07 3.20
CA ASN A 145 -11.57 -13.77 2.69
C ASN A 145 -10.74 -13.28 1.50
N SER A 146 -9.44 -13.55 1.49
CA SER A 146 -8.57 -13.24 0.36
C SER A 146 -8.98 -14.04 -0.89
N LEU A 147 -9.31 -15.32 -0.72
CA LEU A 147 -9.87 -16.15 -1.79
C LEU A 147 -11.22 -15.60 -2.27
N LEU A 148 -12.14 -15.30 -1.34
CA LEU A 148 -13.44 -14.72 -1.66
C LEU A 148 -13.29 -13.40 -2.44
N PHE A 149 -12.39 -12.52 -2.01
CA PHE A 149 -12.13 -11.25 -2.69
C PHE A 149 -11.57 -11.46 -4.10
N HIS A 150 -10.69 -12.45 -4.29
CA HIS A 150 -10.13 -12.76 -5.61
C HIS A 150 -11.21 -13.19 -6.61
N PHE A 151 -12.19 -13.97 -6.18
CA PHE A 151 -13.26 -14.46 -7.05
C PHE A 151 -14.45 -13.50 -7.19
N THR A 152 -14.75 -12.69 -6.17
CA THR A 152 -16.01 -11.92 -6.10
C THR A 152 -15.81 -10.41 -6.01
N GLY A 153 -14.58 -9.93 -5.81
CA GLY A 153 -14.30 -8.52 -5.48
C GLY A 153 -14.86 -8.06 -4.13
N SER A 154 -15.41 -8.98 -3.32
CA SER A 154 -16.07 -8.68 -2.05
C SER A 154 -15.36 -9.33 -0.87
N VAL A 155 -15.39 -8.67 0.29
CA VAL A 155 -14.87 -9.20 1.56
C VAL A 155 -16.01 -9.44 2.54
N ALA A 156 -16.02 -10.60 3.21
CA ALA A 156 -16.92 -10.82 4.33
C ALA A 156 -16.53 -9.85 5.47
N PRO A 157 -17.50 -9.35 6.24
CA PRO A 157 -17.21 -8.47 7.37
C PRO A 157 -16.65 -9.27 8.54
N TYR A 158 -15.46 -8.89 9.03
CA TYR A 158 -14.90 -9.45 10.26
C TYR A 158 -15.54 -8.73 11.44
N ARG A 159 -16.55 -9.34 12.09
CA ARG A 159 -17.11 -8.82 13.34
C ARG A 159 -16.14 -9.10 14.48
N ARG A 160 -15.25 -8.14 14.76
CA ARG A 160 -14.43 -8.15 15.97
C ARG A 160 -15.32 -7.74 17.15
N GLY A 161 -15.43 -8.59 18.17
CA GLY A 161 -15.99 -8.19 19.46
C GLY A 161 -15.20 -7.00 20.02
N ARG A 162 -15.92 -6.01 20.56
CA ARG A 162 -15.35 -4.80 21.19
C ARG A 162 -14.30 -5.19 22.23
N TYR A 163 -13.11 -4.61 22.12
CA TYR A 163 -12.18 -4.37 23.23
C TYR A 163 -11.66 -2.94 23.05
#